data_AF-A0A1F6A5A6-F1
#
_entry.id   AF-A0A1F6A5A6-F1
#
_cell.length_a   1.000
_cell.length_b   1.000
_cell.length_c   1.000
_cell.angle_alpha   90.00
_cell.angle_beta   90.00
_cell.angle_gamma   90.00
#
_symmetry.space_group_name_H-M   'P 1'
#
loop_
_entity.id
_entity.type
_entity.pdbx_description
1 polymer ?
#
loop_
_entity_poly.entity_id
_entity_poly.type
_entity_poly.pdbx_seq_one_letter_code
_entity_poly.pdbx_strand_id
1 'polypeptide(L)'
;MLNLVLAIILGGLFAYVALQNATIVPFTPGSLAFTLPLYFVAFGALLFGTLLAGIFSLAGWTASTLTIAGKDSQLNKTQKLLEDLKVRLNELEVENTQLKGESREMATAAKTQAEIAHTQAHIEDRAHVHWPHSNSLNNFLARLRYRLAI
;
A
#
# COMPACT_ATOMS: atom_id res chain seq x y z
N MET A 1 39.91 2.78 21.70
CA MET A 1 41.30 2.78 22.25
C MET A 1 42.31 2.22 21.25
N LEU A 2 42.06 1.05 20.64
CA LEU A 2 42.98 0.47 19.64
C LEU A 2 43.38 1.42 18.51
N ASN A 3 42.42 2.12 17.89
CA ASN A 3 42.71 3.08 16.80
C ASN A 3 43.63 4.22 17.23
N LEU A 4 43.49 4.71 18.46
CA LEU A 4 44.32 5.79 18.99
C LEU A 4 45.74 5.30 19.25
N VAL A 5 45.89 4.09 19.79
CA VAL A 5 47.19 3.45 19.97
C VAL A 5 47.89 3.20 18.63
N LEU A 6 47.16 2.69 17.62
CA LEU A 6 47.70 2.49 16.27
C LEU A 6 48.14 3.81 15.63
N ALA A 7 47.33 4.86 15.76
CA ALA A 7 47.68 6.19 15.24
C ALA A 7 48.96 6.74 15.88
N ILE A 8 49.13 6.59 17.20
CA ILE A 8 50.35 7.02 17.91
C ILE A 8 51.57 6.23 17.42
N ILE A 9 51.45 4.90 17.29
CA ILE A 9 52.57 4.05 16.84
C ILE A 9 52.97 4.40 15.40
N LEU A 10 52.00 4.50 14.49
CA LEU A 10 52.26 4.83 13.08
C LEU A 10 52.81 6.26 12.94
N GLY A 11 52.24 7.23 13.67
CA GLY A 11 52.73 8.60 13.69
C GLY A 11 54.16 8.70 14.23
N GLY A 12 54.46 7.97 15.31
CA GLY A 12 55.81 7.90 15.88
C GLY A 12 56.83 7.28 14.93
N LEU A 13 56.49 6.17 14.27
CA LEU A 13 57.32 5.55 13.23
C LEU A 13 57.60 6.53 12.07
N PHE A 14 56.57 7.24 11.62
CA PHE A 14 56.69 8.21 10.53
C PHE A 14 57.59 9.38 10.92
N ALA A 15 57.42 9.92 12.13
CA ALA A 15 58.25 10.98 12.68
C ALA A 15 59.72 10.55 12.82
N TYR A 16 59.96 9.31 13.27
CA TYR A 16 61.30 8.76 13.40
C TYR A 16 62.01 8.64 12.04
N VAL A 17 61.32 8.10 11.03
CA VAL A 17 61.85 8.00 9.66
C VAL A 17 62.11 9.38 9.06
N ALA A 18 61.21 10.35 9.30
CA ALA A 18 61.36 11.72 8.83
C ALA A 18 62.60 12.40 9.44
N LEU A 19 62.86 12.18 10.72
CA LEU A 19 64.02 12.76 11.41
C LEU A 19 65.34 12.21 10.87
N GLN A 20 65.39 10.90 10.54
CA GLN A 20 66.58 10.28 9.95
C GLN A 20 66.82 10.68 8.50
N ASN A 21 65.78 11.06 7.76
CA ASN A 21 65.83 11.34 6.33
C ASN A 21 65.48 12.81 6.04
N ALA A 22 66.12 13.74 6.76
CA ALA A 22 65.94 15.18 6.60
C ALA A 22 66.71 15.75 5.39
N THR A 23 66.60 15.08 4.24
CA THR A 23 67.21 15.55 2.98
C THR A 23 66.54 16.86 2.56
N ILE A 24 67.36 17.89 2.33
CA ILE A 24 66.90 19.19 1.87
C ILE A 24 66.63 19.11 0.37
N VAL A 25 65.44 19.50 -0.06
CA VAL A 25 65.03 19.48 -1.47
C VAL A 25 64.64 20.89 -1.89
N PRO A 26 65.07 21.35 -3.07
CA PRO A 26 64.58 22.60 -3.64
C PRO A 26 63.11 22.45 -3.99
N PHE A 27 62.27 23.31 -3.43
CA PHE A 27 60.84 23.36 -3.70
C PHE A 27 60.51 24.69 -4.38
N THR A 28 60.07 24.60 -5.63
CA THR A 28 59.80 25.77 -6.48
C THR A 28 58.34 25.77 -6.95
N PRO A 29 57.38 26.22 -6.12
CA PRO A 29 56.01 26.41 -6.56
C PRO A 29 55.93 27.68 -7.42
N GLY A 30 55.94 27.51 -8.74
CA GLY A 30 55.92 28.62 -9.68
C GLY A 30 57.22 29.43 -9.67
N SER A 31 57.16 30.71 -9.29
CA SER A 31 58.30 31.64 -9.35
C SER A 31 59.05 31.83 -8.01
N LEU A 32 58.53 31.32 -6.89
CA LEU A 32 59.24 31.35 -5.62
C LEU A 32 60.12 30.10 -5.48
N ALA A 33 61.39 30.28 -5.11
CA ALA A 33 62.31 29.20 -4.80
C ALA A 33 62.67 29.23 -3.31
N PHE A 34 62.35 28.14 -2.61
CA PHE A 34 62.76 27.93 -1.22
C PHE A 34 63.17 26.48 -1.00
N THR A 35 63.98 26.24 0.02
CA THR A 35 64.47 24.91 0.36
C THR A 35 63.76 24.41 1.62
N LEU A 36 63.27 23.17 1.56
CA LEU A 36 62.62 22.53 2.70
C LEU A 36 63.08 21.08 2.80
N PRO A 37 63.10 20.51 4.02
CA PRO A 37 63.22 19.07 4.19
C PRO A 37 62.12 18.30 3.45
N LEU A 38 62.49 17.20 2.80
CA LEU A 38 61.59 16.35 2.00
C LEU A 38 60.35 15.88 2.79
N TYR A 39 60.50 15.64 4.09
CA TYR A 39 59.39 15.18 4.92
C TYR A 39 58.24 16.20 5.00
N PHE A 40 58.52 17.52 4.92
CA PHE A 40 57.46 18.54 4.89
C PHE A 40 56.66 18.47 3.59
N VAL A 41 57.33 18.24 2.46
CA VAL A 41 56.69 18.12 1.14
C VAL A 41 55.84 16.85 1.10
N ALA A 42 56.38 15.72 1.55
CA ALA A 42 55.67 14.44 1.60
C ALA A 42 54.46 14.50 2.55
N PHE A 43 54.63 15.05 3.76
CA PHE A 43 53.53 15.21 4.71
C PHE A 43 52.46 16.16 4.18
N GLY A 44 52.85 17.27 3.56
CA GLY A 44 51.94 18.22 2.93
C GLY A 44 51.10 17.57 1.82
N ALA A 45 51.72 16.76 0.95
CA ALA A 45 51.01 16.03 -0.09
C ALA A 45 50.03 14.98 0.48
N LEU A 46 50.45 14.25 1.52
CA LEU A 46 49.62 13.24 2.18
C LEU A 46 48.41 13.90 2.87
N LEU A 47 48.64 15.01 3.57
CA LEU A 47 47.59 15.80 4.21
C LEU A 47 46.62 16.36 3.18
N PHE A 48 47.13 16.96 2.10
CA PHE A 48 46.31 17.52 1.03
C PHE A 48 45.48 16.45 0.33
N GLY A 49 46.07 15.29 0.01
CA GLY A 49 45.35 14.15 -0.56
C GLY A 49 44.26 13.62 0.38
N THR A 50 44.53 13.55 1.68
CA THR A 50 43.55 13.12 2.69
C THR A 50 42.40 14.12 2.81
N LEU A 51 42.70 15.43 2.79
CA LEU A 51 41.68 16.48 2.79
C LEU A 51 40.79 16.41 1.55
N LEU A 52 41.39 16.26 0.36
CA LEU A 52 40.66 16.09 -0.90
C LEU A 52 39.75 14.84 -0.85
N ALA A 53 40.30 13.71 -0.42
CA ALA A 53 39.54 12.47 -0.28
C ALA A 53 38.37 12.63 0.71
N GLY A 54 38.59 13.35 1.82
CA GLY A 54 37.54 13.70 2.77
C GLY A 54 36.41 14.51 2.15
N ILE A 55 36.74 15.55 1.37
CA ILE A 55 35.74 16.38 0.67
C ILE A 55 34.91 15.54 -0.31
N PHE A 56 35.57 14.71 -1.12
CA PHE A 56 34.87 13.82 -2.07
C PHE A 56 34.01 12.77 -1.35
N SER A 57 34.47 12.24 -0.22
CA SER A 57 33.71 11.29 0.59
C SER A 57 32.45 11.92 1.19
N LEU A 58 32.55 13.15 1.72
CA LEU A 58 31.39 13.90 2.22
C LEU A 58 30.35 14.13 1.11
N ALA A 59 30.80 14.50 -0.10
CA ALA A 59 29.91 14.67 -1.25
C ALA A 59 29.19 13.38 -1.65
N GLY A 60 29.86 12.23 -1.55
CA GLY A 60 29.22 10.92 -1.79
C GLY A 60 28.16 10.58 -0.73
N TRP A 61 28.42 10.93 0.53
CA TRP A 61 27.51 10.62 1.63
C TRP A 61 26.22 11.45 1.59
N THR A 62 26.31 12.72 1.18
CA THR A 62 25.13 13.57 0.97
C THR A 62 24.26 13.09 -0.19
N ALA A 63 24.87 12.70 -1.30
CA ALA A 63 24.15 12.14 -2.45
C ALA A 63 23.42 10.82 -2.11
N SER A 64 24.07 9.95 -1.33
CA SER A 64 23.47 8.69 -0.89
C SER A 64 22.28 8.93 0.04
N THR A 65 22.43 9.83 1.02
CA THR A 65 21.37 10.15 1.99
C THR A 65 20.14 10.76 1.32
N LEU A 66 20.33 11.67 0.35
CA LEU A 66 19.23 12.25 -0.42
C LEU A 66 18.51 11.19 -1.29
N THR A 67 19.26 10.27 -1.88
CA THR A 67 18.70 9.16 -2.68
C THR A 67 17.87 8.22 -1.81
N ILE A 68 18.34 7.92 -0.60
CA ILE A 68 17.62 7.08 0.38
C ILE A 68 16.34 7.78 0.84
N ALA A 69 16.41 9.06 1.20
CA ALA A 69 15.23 9.84 1.59
C ALA A 69 14.17 9.92 0.47
N GLY A 70 14.61 10.04 -0.80
CA GLY A 70 13.75 9.99 -1.96
C GLY A 70 13.04 8.64 -2.10
N LYS A 71 13.76 7.53 -1.90
CA LYS A 71 13.21 6.17 -1.92
C LYS A 71 12.23 5.93 -0.78
N ASP A 72 12.52 6.37 0.44
CA ASP A 72 11.61 6.23 1.59
C ASP A 72 10.30 6.99 1.39
N SER A 73 10.36 8.18 0.78
CA SER A 73 9.17 8.95 0.41
C SER A 73 8.30 8.22 -0.61
N GLN A 74 8.91 7.59 -1.61
CA GLN A 74 8.18 6.78 -2.60
C GLN A 74 7.54 5.55 -1.95
N LEU A 75 8.25 4.86 -1.06
CA LEU A 75 7.76 3.68 -0.35
C LEU A 75 6.53 4.03 0.51
N ASN A 76 6.57 5.14 1.24
CA ASN A 76 5.43 5.63 2.01
C ASN A 76 4.22 5.97 1.13
N LYS A 77 4.43 6.55 -0.05
CA LYS A 77 3.34 6.82 -1.01
C LYS A 77 2.72 5.52 -1.53
N THR A 78 3.55 4.55 -1.92
CA THR A 78 3.06 3.24 -2.38
C THR A 78 2.28 2.51 -1.29
N GLN A 79 2.72 2.59 -0.04
CA GLN A 79 2.02 1.96 1.08
C GLN A 79 0.64 2.57 1.32
N LYS A 80 0.53 3.91 1.25
CA LYS A 80 -0.78 4.61 1.30
C LYS A 80 -1.70 4.22 0.14
N LEU A 81 -1.17 4.11 -1.08
CA LEU A 81 -1.96 3.66 -2.23
C LEU A 81 -2.45 2.22 -2.05
N LEU A 82 -1.62 1.34 -1.48
CA LEU A 82 -2.02 -0.04 -1.19
C LEU A 82 -3.15 -0.11 -0.17
N GLU A 83 -3.09 0.74 0.87
CA GLU A 83 -4.13 0.85 1.88
C GLU A 83 -5.44 1.39 1.29
N ASP A 84 -5.39 2.45 0.48
CA ASP A 84 -6.57 2.99 -0.22
C ASP A 84 -7.19 1.95 -1.17
N LEU A 85 -6.36 1.23 -1.93
CA LEU A 85 -6.84 0.15 -2.80
C LEU A 85 -7.52 -0.96 -2.01
N LYS A 86 -6.97 -1.32 -0.85
CA LYS A 86 -7.55 -2.36 0.01
C LYS A 86 -8.91 -1.94 0.56
N VAL A 87 -9.05 -0.68 0.96
CA VAL A 87 -10.34 -0.11 1.40
C VAL A 87 -11.36 -0.18 0.27
N ARG A 88 -11.01 0.34 -0.91
CA ARG A 88 -11.90 0.31 -2.08
C ARG A 88 -12.28 -1.11 -2.49
N LEU A 89 -11.34 -2.06 -2.46
CA LEU A 89 -11.63 -3.45 -2.78
C LEU A 89 -12.65 -4.04 -1.82
N ASN A 90 -12.49 -3.77 -0.52
CA ASN A 90 -13.45 -4.23 0.49
C ASN A 90 -14.83 -3.60 0.30
N GLU A 91 -14.91 -2.30 -0.01
CA GLU A 91 -16.17 -1.63 -0.35
C GLU A 91 -16.83 -2.27 -1.58
N LEU A 92 -16.07 -2.49 -2.66
CA LEU A 92 -16.58 -3.14 -3.86
C LEU A 92 -17.03 -4.59 -3.59
N GLU A 93 -16.34 -5.32 -2.72
CA GLU A 93 -16.72 -6.69 -2.36
C GLU A 93 -18.05 -6.69 -1.57
N VAL A 94 -18.21 -5.77 -0.63
CA VAL A 94 -19.46 -5.55 0.09
C VAL A 94 -20.60 -5.20 -0.88
N GLU A 95 -20.42 -4.23 -1.76
CA GLU A 95 -21.43 -3.87 -2.77
C GLU A 95 -21.80 -5.06 -3.67
N ASN A 96 -20.81 -5.83 -4.12
CA ASN A 96 -21.06 -7.00 -4.97
C ASN A 96 -21.86 -8.08 -4.22
N THR A 97 -21.58 -8.29 -2.93
CA THR A 97 -22.35 -9.24 -2.09
C THR A 97 -23.78 -8.76 -1.86
N GLN A 98 -23.99 -7.46 -1.65
CA GLN A 98 -25.34 -6.88 -1.50
C GLN A 98 -26.14 -7.03 -2.79
N LEU A 99 -25.58 -6.62 -3.94
CA LEU A 99 -26.24 -6.74 -5.25
C LEU A 99 -26.56 -8.19 -5.60
N LYS A 100 -25.67 -9.14 -5.28
CA LYS A 100 -25.95 -10.57 -5.44
C LYS A 100 -27.07 -11.07 -4.52
N GLY A 101 -27.17 -10.52 -3.30
CA GLY A 101 -28.25 -10.79 -2.36
C GLY A 101 -29.59 -10.32 -2.90
N GLU A 102 -29.69 -9.04 -3.28
CA GLU A 102 -30.90 -8.44 -3.86
C GLU A 102 -31.35 -9.17 -5.13
N SER A 103 -30.41 -9.50 -6.02
CA SER A 103 -30.72 -10.26 -7.24
C SER A 103 -31.29 -11.65 -6.94
N ARG A 104 -30.79 -12.34 -5.90
CA ARG A 104 -31.33 -13.63 -5.46
C ARG A 104 -32.72 -13.47 -4.85
N GLU A 105 -32.93 -12.45 -4.03
CA GLU A 105 -34.25 -12.16 -3.44
C GLU A 105 -35.29 -11.89 -4.54
N MET A 106 -34.97 -11.04 -5.52
CA MET A 106 -35.85 -10.80 -6.66
C MET A 106 -36.13 -12.07 -7.47
N ALA A 107 -35.12 -12.91 -7.70
CA ALA A 107 -35.30 -14.19 -8.39
C ALA A 107 -36.19 -15.16 -7.61
N THR A 108 -36.06 -15.22 -6.28
CA THR A 108 -36.93 -16.05 -5.42
C THR A 108 -38.35 -15.51 -5.37
N ALA A 109 -38.53 -14.18 -5.31
CA ALA A 109 -39.85 -13.55 -5.35
C ALA A 109 -40.55 -13.86 -6.67
N ALA A 110 -39.85 -13.70 -7.80
CA ALA A 110 -40.39 -14.04 -9.12
C ALA A 110 -40.80 -15.52 -9.24
N LYS A 111 -39.98 -16.43 -8.70
CA LYS A 111 -40.29 -17.87 -8.70
C LYS A 111 -41.51 -18.19 -7.83
N THR A 112 -41.62 -17.57 -6.66
CA THR A 112 -42.76 -17.73 -5.75
C THR A 112 -44.04 -17.18 -6.37
N GLN A 113 -43.96 -16.04 -7.07
CA GLN A 113 -45.09 -15.45 -7.80
C GLN A 113 -45.57 -16.37 -8.92
N ALA A 114 -44.65 -17.00 -9.66
CA ALA A 114 -44.97 -17.97 -10.71
C ALA A 114 -45.64 -19.23 -10.15
N GLU A 115 -45.18 -19.72 -8.98
CA GLU A 115 -45.78 -20.88 -8.32
C GLU A 115 -47.19 -20.58 -7.79
N ILE A 116 -47.40 -19.40 -7.18
CA ILE A 116 -48.72 -18.94 -6.74
C ILE A 116 -49.68 -18.80 -7.93
N ALA A 117 -49.23 -18.17 -9.03
CA ALA A 117 -50.03 -18.02 -10.24
C ALA A 117 -50.41 -19.39 -10.84
N HIS A 118 -49.49 -20.36 -10.85
CA HIS A 118 -49.77 -21.72 -11.29
C HIS A 118 -50.80 -22.42 -10.38
N THR A 119 -50.68 -22.30 -9.06
CA THR A 119 -51.69 -22.87 -8.14
C THR A 119 -53.06 -22.19 -8.26
N GLN A 120 -53.12 -20.89 -8.49
CA GLN A 120 -54.38 -20.18 -8.73
C GLN A 120 -55.04 -20.64 -10.02
N ALA A 121 -54.28 -20.75 -11.11
CA ALA A 121 -54.78 -21.29 -12.38
C ALA A 121 -55.32 -22.73 -12.21
N HIS A 122 -54.64 -23.57 -11.42
CA HIS A 122 -55.11 -24.93 -11.14
C HIS A 122 -56.38 -24.97 -10.25
N ILE A 123 -56.52 -24.04 -9.31
CA ILE A 123 -57.74 -23.91 -8.47
C ILE A 123 -58.91 -23.40 -9.30
N GLU A 124 -58.67 -22.44 -10.19
CA GLU A 124 -59.69 -21.88 -11.08
C GLU A 124 -60.19 -22.95 -12.08
N ASP A 125 -59.27 -23.71 -12.68
CA ASP A 125 -59.60 -24.88 -13.50
C ASP A 125 -60.40 -25.95 -12.72
N ARG A 126 -60.05 -26.21 -11.45
CA ARG A 126 -60.86 -27.09 -10.58
C ARG A 126 -62.21 -26.52 -10.17
N ALA A 127 -62.34 -25.20 -10.03
CA ALA A 127 -63.60 -24.53 -9.70
C ALA A 127 -64.61 -24.63 -10.85
N HIS A 128 -64.14 -24.77 -12.10
CA HIS A 128 -64.99 -25.04 -13.26
C HIS A 128 -65.50 -26.48 -13.35
N VAL A 129 -64.94 -27.44 -12.58
CA VAL A 129 -65.29 -28.87 -12.68
C VAL A 129 -66.26 -29.35 -11.59
N HIS A 130 -66.49 -28.62 -10.49
CA HIS A 130 -67.49 -29.07 -9.50
C HIS A 130 -68.15 -27.94 -8.68
N TRP A 131 -69.40 -27.64 -9.00
CA TRP A 131 -70.37 -27.03 -8.08
C TRP A 131 -71.44 -28.07 -7.72
N PRO A 132 -71.69 -28.40 -6.44
CA PRO A 132 -72.96 -28.97 -6.04
C PRO A 132 -73.95 -27.81 -5.81
N HIS A 133 -74.91 -27.68 -6.73
CA HIS A 133 -76.21 -27.03 -6.58
C HIS A 133 -76.40 -26.07 -5.37
N SER A 134 -76.05 -24.79 -5.54
CA SER A 134 -76.41 -23.70 -4.60
C SER A 134 -77.90 -23.29 -4.67
N ASN A 135 -78.75 -24.13 -5.28
CA ASN A 135 -80.17 -23.82 -5.52
C ASN A 135 -81.08 -24.09 -4.31
N SER A 136 -80.52 -24.56 -3.19
CA SER A 136 -81.29 -24.87 -1.96
C SER A 136 -81.48 -23.64 -1.06
N LEU A 137 -80.47 -22.77 -0.92
CA LEU A 137 -80.54 -21.58 -0.06
C LEU A 137 -81.48 -20.51 -0.62
N ASN A 138 -81.45 -20.29 -1.94
CA ASN A 138 -82.33 -19.31 -2.58
C ASN A 138 -83.81 -19.74 -2.54
N ASN A 139 -84.09 -21.03 -2.70
CA ASN A 139 -85.45 -21.56 -2.55
C ASN A 139 -85.95 -21.53 -1.10
N PHE A 140 -85.05 -21.69 -0.11
CA PHE A 140 -85.41 -21.59 1.30
C PHE A 140 -85.77 -20.15 1.69
N LEU A 141 -84.97 -19.18 1.25
CA LEU A 141 -85.24 -17.76 1.50
C LEU A 141 -86.50 -17.27 0.76
N ALA A 142 -86.77 -17.77 -0.45
CA ALA A 142 -88.01 -17.47 -1.17
C ALA A 142 -89.26 -18.02 -0.45
N ARG A 143 -89.18 -19.23 0.12
CA ARG A 143 -90.28 -19.80 0.92
C ARG A 143 -90.51 -19.07 2.24
N LEU A 144 -89.44 -18.61 2.91
CA LEU A 144 -89.58 -17.80 4.13
C LEU A 144 -90.28 -16.48 3.85
N ARG A 145 -89.95 -15.83 2.73
CA ARG A 145 -90.53 -14.54 2.34
C ARG A 145 -92.04 -14.64 2.04
N TYR A 146 -92.50 -15.75 1.49
CA TYR A 146 -93.93 -15.98 1.21
C TYR A 146 -94.75 -16.30 2.47
N ARG A 147 -94.13 -16.87 3.51
CA ARG A 147 -94.82 -17.22 4.77
C ARG A 147 -94.97 -16.07 5.76
N LEU A 148 -94.25 -14.96 5.56
CA LEU A 148 -94.39 -13.74 6.37
C LEU A 148 -95.36 -12.71 5.77
N ALA A 149 -96.01 -13.03 4.64
CA ALA A 149 -96.91 -12.11 3.93
C ALA A 149 -98.40 -12.51 3.99
N ILE A 150 -98.78 -13.39 4.93
CA ILE A 150 -100.18 -13.75 5.26
C ILE A 150 -100.42 -13.44 6.73
#